data_AF-A0A2W5TAJ3-F1
#
_entry.id   AF-A0A2W5TAJ3-F1
#
_cell.length_a   1.000
_cell.length_b   1.000
_cell.length_c   1.000
_cell.angle_alpha   90.00
_cell.angle_beta   90.00
_cell.angle_gamma   90.00
#
_symmetry.space_group_name_H-M   'P 1'
#
loop_
_entity.id
_entity.type
_entity.pdbx_description
1 polymer ?
#
loop_
_entity_poly.entity_id
_entity_poly.type
_entity_poly.pdbx_seq_one_letter_code
_entity_poly.pdbx_strand_id
1 'polypeptide(L)'
;MRRLVFLFASVLSLGSCTNSGLYAAGAGGPSGPDRAELKGIACAPLAAGEQFPVKVLFALEGGAGVDRQITGAITESLNNVTSQFSTPYISFGLVGYHSIATGFQGSFVRDERVAQAIARYGAYQEPGPVSHRAPLKLAQSIISGDMQTGCRGLVARTRYYVVQLIISSDTSCANPIYNAGISAECNNFLPNESECSACELSRVTEELKGLARRYNAGEVTVQPVYVRTTADVFTRYQAAAIARAGGTQLIETTPETLDATLASLNYGSLQRELVLKRLVAMNRNVLSRNGEFFVDSDGDGIGDDDENAMGFDPTNVDSDGDRISDGVELKMGLPGTTGSLPLNTPRGCNPEVDTDGDRLNDCEERVLGTDACIVDTDGDGVPDLAEFLGGTNPLIAEDLQDDDRDGLSNIGEIEAHTDPLSVDIAFQKERGYGYSVKPAEPTIDGRACYEINIFNVTVGETLARPSPDGSGIVVPRGTNDLFVYLQVGRENDPRGTGIGSIFVPQVKFLAPATRTPRGVINFTPDDFVVGF
;
A
#
# COMPACT_ATOMS: atom_id res chain seq x y z
N MET A 1 -34.36 -63.92 8.79
CA MET A 1 -33.54 -63.61 9.98
C MET A 1 -32.18 -63.08 9.52
N ARG A 2 -31.67 -62.03 10.20
CA ARG A 2 -30.44 -61.24 9.99
C ARG A 2 -30.54 -60.16 8.89
N ARG A 3 -30.82 -58.90 9.30
CA ARG A 3 -29.91 -57.75 9.59
C ARG A 3 -29.47 -57.09 8.25
N LEU A 4 -29.53 -55.78 8.02
CA LEU A 4 -28.94 -54.68 8.79
C LEU A 4 -29.57 -53.33 8.40
N VAL A 5 -29.64 -52.42 9.37
CA VAL A 5 -29.91 -50.98 9.25
C VAL A 5 -28.69 -50.28 8.65
N PHE A 6 -28.88 -49.31 7.74
CA PHE A 6 -27.96 -48.18 7.56
C PHE A 6 -28.72 -46.92 7.12
N LEU A 7 -28.73 -45.93 8.01
CA LEU A 7 -29.05 -44.53 7.74
C LEU A 7 -27.98 -43.95 6.80
N PHE A 8 -28.37 -43.34 5.68
CA PHE A 8 -27.50 -42.43 4.93
C PHE A 8 -27.69 -41.02 5.46
N ALA A 9 -26.76 -40.56 6.29
CA ALA A 9 -26.58 -39.14 6.58
C ALA A 9 -25.69 -38.55 5.48
N SER A 10 -26.28 -37.76 4.59
CA SER A 10 -25.54 -36.98 3.60
C SER A 10 -24.86 -35.80 4.29
N VAL A 11 -23.58 -35.98 4.64
CA VAL A 11 -22.69 -34.89 5.01
C VAL A 11 -22.25 -34.21 3.71
N LEU A 12 -22.76 -33.00 3.48
CA LEU A 12 -22.16 -32.06 2.53
C LEU A 12 -20.76 -31.70 3.06
N SER A 13 -19.72 -32.24 2.44
CA SER A 13 -18.37 -31.69 2.54
C SER A 13 -18.33 -30.40 1.74
N LEU A 14 -18.51 -29.27 2.42
CA LEU A 14 -18.05 -27.97 1.93
C LEU A 14 -16.52 -28.07 1.85
N GLY A 15 -16.00 -28.33 0.65
CA GLY A 15 -14.60 -28.13 0.35
C GLY A 15 -14.31 -26.65 0.45
N SER A 16 -13.74 -26.22 1.57
CA SER A 16 -13.04 -24.94 1.66
C SER A 16 -11.91 -25.00 0.64
N CYS A 17 -11.89 -24.07 -0.32
CA CYS A 17 -10.75 -23.86 -1.19
C CYS A 17 -9.57 -23.43 -0.29
N THR A 18 -8.74 -24.38 0.11
CA THR A 18 -7.48 -24.06 0.80
C THR A 18 -6.54 -23.47 -0.24
N ASN A 19 -6.11 -22.24 0.03
CA ASN A 19 -5.12 -21.45 -0.69
C ASN A 19 -3.94 -22.33 -1.16
N SER A 20 -3.92 -22.73 -2.43
CA SER A 20 -3.01 -23.77 -2.95
C SER A 20 -1.69 -23.24 -3.53
N GLY A 21 -1.40 -21.94 -3.42
CA GLY A 21 -0.19 -21.34 -3.99
C GLY A 21 1.02 -21.27 -3.07
N LEU A 22 0.87 -21.45 -1.76
CA LEU A 22 1.95 -21.17 -0.77
C LEU A 22 2.65 -22.41 -0.19
N TYR A 23 2.33 -23.61 -0.70
CA TYR A 23 2.80 -24.87 -0.11
C TYR A 23 3.90 -25.54 -0.92
N ALA A 24 5.12 -25.47 -0.39
CA ALA A 24 6.24 -26.37 -0.66
C ALA A 24 6.53 -26.65 -2.13
N ALA A 25 7.22 -25.72 -2.79
CA ALA A 25 8.00 -26.05 -3.98
C ALA A 25 9.06 -27.10 -3.61
N GLY A 26 8.82 -28.35 -4.00
CA GLY A 26 9.67 -29.51 -3.71
C GLY A 26 10.89 -29.61 -4.64
N ALA A 27 11.63 -28.52 -4.80
CA ALA A 27 12.91 -28.48 -5.51
C ALA A 27 14.05 -28.38 -4.49
N GLY A 28 15.10 -29.17 -4.66
CA GLY A 28 16.19 -29.23 -3.68
C GLY A 28 17.12 -30.40 -3.91
N GLY A 29 18.21 -30.15 -4.63
CA GLY A 29 19.33 -31.09 -4.73
C GLY A 29 20.09 -31.26 -3.41
N PRO A 30 21.13 -32.11 -3.38
CA PRO A 30 21.92 -32.35 -2.18
C PRO A 30 22.57 -31.06 -1.65
N SER A 31 22.57 -30.88 -0.33
CA SER A 31 23.19 -29.72 0.32
C SER A 31 24.67 -29.59 -0.05
N GLY A 32 25.08 -28.41 -0.47
CA GLY A 32 26.43 -28.06 -0.87
C GLY A 32 26.91 -26.79 -0.16
N PRO A 33 28.22 -26.49 -0.18
CA PRO A 33 28.75 -25.28 0.43
C PRO A 33 28.25 -24.01 -0.29
N ASP A 34 27.82 -24.14 -1.54
CA ASP A 34 27.23 -23.12 -2.44
C ASP A 34 25.72 -22.94 -2.25
N ARG A 35 25.11 -23.52 -1.21
CA ARG A 35 23.65 -23.51 -0.99
C ARG A 35 23.27 -23.04 0.40
N ALA A 36 22.83 -21.80 0.55
CA ALA A 36 22.36 -21.23 1.81
C ALA A 36 20.94 -21.70 2.18
N GLU A 37 20.64 -21.61 3.47
CA GLU A 37 19.31 -21.87 4.03
C GLU A 37 18.99 -20.73 5.00
N LEU A 38 17.79 -20.18 4.91
CA LEU A 38 17.28 -19.11 5.75
C LEU A 38 16.03 -19.58 6.48
N LYS A 39 15.98 -19.40 7.80
CA LYS A 39 14.84 -19.83 8.61
C LYS A 39 14.47 -18.77 9.64
N GLY A 40 13.19 -18.50 9.79
CA GLY A 40 12.78 -17.50 10.77
C GLY A 40 11.28 -17.34 10.87
N ILE A 41 10.89 -16.30 11.59
CA ILE A 41 9.50 -15.85 11.66
C ILE A 41 9.43 -14.49 10.98
N ALA A 42 8.51 -14.34 10.03
CA ALA A 42 8.14 -13.03 9.50
C ALA A 42 6.69 -12.74 9.89
N CYS A 43 6.40 -11.48 10.19
CA CYS A 43 5.05 -11.03 10.52
C CYS A 43 4.66 -9.91 9.57
N ALA A 44 3.37 -9.80 9.29
CA ALA A 44 2.86 -8.63 8.61
C ALA A 44 3.23 -7.35 9.38
N PRO A 45 3.48 -6.22 8.70
CA PRO A 45 3.69 -4.95 9.37
C PRO A 45 2.46 -4.53 10.18
N LEU A 46 2.68 -3.76 11.24
CA LEU A 46 1.58 -3.15 11.98
C LEU A 46 0.83 -2.21 11.04
N ALA A 47 -0.50 -2.34 10.99
CA ALA A 47 -1.35 -1.46 10.21
C ALA A 47 -1.52 -0.08 10.86
N ALA A 48 -0.41 0.55 11.25
CA ALA A 48 -0.32 1.81 11.98
C ALA A 48 1.00 2.53 11.68
N GLY A 49 1.07 3.82 12.02
CA GLY A 49 2.24 4.65 11.76
C GLY A 49 2.20 5.33 10.39
N GLU A 50 3.36 5.83 9.94
CA GLU A 50 3.47 6.62 8.71
C GLU A 50 3.03 5.86 7.45
N GLN A 51 3.15 4.53 7.49
CA GLN A 51 2.76 3.60 6.43
C GLN A 51 1.22 3.46 6.27
N PHE A 52 0.44 3.90 7.27
CA PHE A 52 -1.03 3.87 7.25
C PHE A 52 -1.63 5.22 7.69
N PRO A 53 -1.47 6.26 6.86
CA PRO A 53 -1.88 7.60 7.24
C PRO A 53 -3.40 7.71 7.37
N VAL A 54 -3.85 8.58 8.26
CA VAL A 54 -5.27 8.93 8.44
C VAL A 54 -5.45 10.39 8.08
N LYS A 55 -6.35 10.66 7.14
CA LYS A 55 -6.68 12.01 6.67
C LYS A 55 -8.10 12.34 7.12
N VAL A 56 -8.21 13.20 8.11
CA VAL A 56 -9.48 13.59 8.74
C VAL A 56 -9.94 14.92 8.16
N LEU A 57 -11.15 14.97 7.61
CA LEU A 57 -11.77 16.18 7.10
C LEU A 57 -12.96 16.57 8.00
N PHE A 58 -12.84 17.68 8.71
CA PHE A 58 -13.93 18.23 9.49
C PHE A 58 -14.79 19.15 8.62
N ALA A 59 -16.05 18.80 8.44
CA ALA A 59 -17.07 19.63 7.81
C ALA A 59 -17.95 20.26 8.89
N LEU A 60 -17.85 21.57 9.06
CA LEU A 60 -18.38 22.32 10.21
C LEU A 60 -19.51 23.23 9.76
N GLU A 61 -20.71 23.03 10.31
CA GLU A 61 -21.81 23.96 10.10
C GLU A 61 -21.51 25.28 10.82
N GLY A 62 -21.67 26.39 10.11
CA GLY A 62 -21.52 27.74 10.64
C GLY A 62 -22.46 28.70 9.90
N GLY A 63 -22.21 30.00 9.99
CA GLY A 63 -23.00 31.00 9.28
C GLY A 63 -24.24 31.46 10.03
N ALA A 64 -25.20 32.03 9.29
CA ALA A 64 -26.38 32.67 9.87
C ALA A 64 -27.28 31.68 10.62
N GLY A 65 -27.67 32.00 11.85
CA GLY A 65 -28.54 31.13 12.66
C GLY A 65 -27.80 30.11 13.54
N VAL A 66 -26.48 29.98 13.41
CA VAL A 66 -25.65 29.20 14.35
C VAL A 66 -25.21 30.11 15.50
N ASP A 67 -25.48 29.71 16.75
CA ASP A 67 -25.10 30.46 17.94
C ASP A 67 -23.56 30.51 18.10
N ARG A 68 -23.03 31.67 18.51
CA ARG A 68 -21.61 31.86 18.80
C ARG A 68 -21.10 30.93 19.91
N GLN A 69 -21.96 30.56 20.85
CA GLN A 69 -21.62 29.57 21.89
C GLN A 69 -21.29 28.21 21.27
N ILE A 70 -22.05 27.79 20.26
CA ILE A 70 -21.84 26.51 19.57
C ILE A 70 -20.57 26.57 18.72
N THR A 71 -20.36 27.64 17.96
CA THR A 71 -19.12 27.81 17.20
C THR A 71 -17.90 27.87 18.11
N GLY A 72 -18.03 28.48 19.30
CA GLY A 72 -17.01 28.50 20.34
C GLY A 72 -16.69 27.09 20.86
N ALA A 73 -17.71 26.32 21.22
CA ALA A 73 -17.55 24.94 21.68
C ALA A 73 -16.91 24.04 20.61
N ILE A 74 -17.30 24.20 19.33
CA ILE A 74 -16.69 23.49 18.20
C ILE A 74 -15.21 23.86 18.08
N THR A 75 -14.88 25.15 18.14
CA THR A 75 -13.50 25.64 18.01
C THR A 75 -12.61 25.10 19.14
N GLU A 76 -13.11 25.11 20.37
CA GLU A 76 -12.40 24.56 21.54
C GLU A 76 -12.19 23.04 21.40
N SER A 77 -13.26 22.30 21.08
CA SER A 77 -13.21 20.84 20.91
C SER A 77 -12.25 20.43 19.79
N LEU A 78 -12.23 21.16 18.67
CA LEU A 78 -11.31 20.88 17.57
C LEU A 78 -9.85 21.12 17.98
N ASN A 79 -9.54 22.22 18.68
CA ASN A 79 -8.18 22.46 19.17
C ASN A 79 -7.70 21.33 20.10
N ASN A 80 -8.57 20.86 21.00
CA ASN A 80 -8.26 19.73 21.89
C ASN A 80 -8.01 18.45 21.10
N VAL A 81 -8.89 18.09 20.17
CA VAL A 81 -8.75 16.88 19.35
C VAL A 81 -7.50 16.93 18.48
N THR A 82 -7.27 18.04 17.76
CA THR A 82 -6.12 18.13 16.85
C THR A 82 -4.79 18.18 17.60
N SER A 83 -4.76 18.68 18.84
CA SER A 83 -3.56 18.63 19.69
C SER A 83 -3.37 17.24 20.32
N GLN A 84 -4.43 16.58 20.77
CA GLN A 84 -4.38 15.23 21.33
C GLN A 84 -3.92 14.19 20.29
N PHE A 85 -4.36 14.33 19.04
CA PHE A 85 -4.06 13.39 17.95
C PHE A 85 -3.01 13.92 16.97
N SER A 86 -2.15 14.85 17.43
CA SER A 86 -1.01 15.38 16.65
C SER A 86 0.10 14.32 16.54
N THR A 87 -0.10 13.36 15.66
CA THR A 87 0.87 12.31 15.32
C THR A 87 1.39 12.54 13.90
N PRO A 88 2.59 12.04 13.55
CA PRO A 88 3.13 12.24 12.21
C PRO A 88 2.26 11.60 11.11
N TYR A 89 1.36 10.68 11.42
CA TYR A 89 0.53 9.96 10.45
C TYR A 89 -0.93 10.44 10.35
N ILE A 90 -1.39 11.33 11.25
CA ILE A 90 -2.73 11.92 11.17
C ILE A 90 -2.64 13.33 10.57
N SER A 91 -3.48 13.62 9.58
CA SER A 91 -3.55 14.92 8.92
C SER A 91 -4.97 15.45 8.95
N PHE A 92 -5.13 16.75 9.14
CA PHE A 92 -6.44 17.40 9.27
C PHE A 92 -6.71 18.34 8.11
N GLY A 93 -7.96 18.35 7.66
CA GLY A 93 -8.54 19.36 6.77
C GLY A 93 -9.80 19.94 7.40
N LEU A 94 -10.07 21.23 7.13
CA LEU A 94 -11.24 21.92 7.67
C LEU A 94 -12.06 22.60 6.57
N VAL A 95 -13.36 22.34 6.61
CA VAL A 95 -14.38 22.92 5.73
C VAL A 95 -15.45 23.57 6.61
N GLY A 96 -15.75 24.84 6.37
CA GLY A 96 -16.92 25.50 6.92
C GLY A 96 -18.04 25.49 5.89
N TYR A 97 -19.28 25.28 6.32
CA TYR A 97 -20.41 25.31 5.39
C TYR A 97 -21.66 25.94 5.99
N HIS A 98 -22.48 26.48 5.08
CA HIS A 98 -23.83 26.92 5.34
C HIS A 98 -24.66 26.68 4.06
N SER A 99 -24.94 27.71 3.27
CA SER A 99 -25.50 27.60 1.92
C SER A 99 -24.49 27.11 0.89
N ILE A 100 -23.23 27.54 1.04
CA ILE A 100 -22.07 27.03 0.31
C ILE A 100 -21.06 26.42 1.29
N ALA A 101 -20.12 25.64 0.76
CA ALA A 101 -19.01 25.10 1.53
C ALA A 101 -17.70 25.76 1.10
N THR A 102 -16.89 26.15 2.09
CA THR A 102 -15.60 26.79 1.91
C THR A 102 -14.53 25.97 2.62
N GLY A 103 -13.52 25.53 1.89
CA GLY A 103 -12.33 24.93 2.49
C GLY A 103 -11.48 26.03 3.11
N PHE A 104 -11.33 26.03 4.43
CA PHE A 104 -10.36 26.92 5.08
C PHE A 104 -8.92 26.52 4.74
N GLN A 105 -8.78 25.28 4.26
CA GLN A 105 -7.56 24.68 3.81
C GLN A 105 -7.84 23.72 2.65
N GLY A 106 -7.15 23.90 1.52
CA GLY A 106 -7.36 23.11 0.29
C GLY A 106 -6.67 21.74 0.29
N SER A 107 -5.98 21.38 1.37
CA SER A 107 -5.24 20.13 1.53
C SER A 107 -5.22 19.69 2.99
N PHE A 108 -4.83 18.44 3.23
CA PHE A 108 -4.61 17.91 4.57
C PHE A 108 -3.26 18.38 5.12
N VAL A 109 -3.23 18.79 6.38
CA VAL A 109 -2.01 19.31 7.04
C VAL A 109 -1.84 18.77 8.46
N ARG A 110 -0.62 18.91 8.99
CA ARG A 110 -0.22 18.38 10.29
C ARG A 110 0.30 19.45 11.26
N ASP A 111 0.43 20.70 10.81
CA ASP A 111 1.20 21.74 11.51
C ASP A 111 0.30 22.87 12.06
N GLU A 112 0.91 23.97 12.50
CA GLU A 112 0.24 25.19 13.00
C GLU A 112 -0.85 25.75 12.06
N ARG A 113 -0.81 25.37 10.78
CA ARG A 113 -1.84 25.69 9.78
C ARG A 113 -3.23 25.18 10.18
N VAL A 114 -3.31 24.08 10.94
CA VAL A 114 -4.58 23.56 11.49
C VAL A 114 -5.22 24.59 12.43
N ALA A 115 -4.45 25.15 13.37
CA ALA A 115 -4.93 26.16 14.31
C ALA A 115 -5.38 27.43 13.57
N GLN A 116 -4.69 27.82 12.49
CA GLN A 116 -5.10 28.94 11.64
C GLN A 116 -6.43 28.67 10.91
N ALA A 117 -6.64 27.44 10.43
CA ALA A 117 -7.89 27.03 9.81
C ALA A 117 -9.06 27.05 10.82
N ILE A 118 -8.82 26.57 12.05
CA ILE A 118 -9.80 26.61 13.16
C ILE A 118 -10.18 28.06 13.50
N ALA A 119 -9.20 28.97 13.56
CA ALA A 119 -9.48 30.39 13.80
C ALA A 119 -10.33 31.03 12.69
N ARG A 120 -10.12 30.65 11.42
CA ARG A 120 -10.94 31.11 10.28
C ARG A 120 -12.39 30.61 10.37
N TYR A 121 -12.61 29.40 10.86
CA TYR A 121 -13.96 28.88 11.10
C TYR A 121 -14.71 29.72 12.14
N GLY A 122 -14.06 30.14 13.24
CA GLY A 122 -14.69 30.99 14.25
C GLY A 122 -15.19 32.35 13.71
N ALA A 123 -14.63 32.81 12.59
CA ALA A 123 -15.03 34.03 11.90
C ALA A 123 -15.99 33.79 10.71
N TYR A 124 -16.35 32.54 10.42
CA TYR A 124 -17.16 32.17 9.26
C TYR A 124 -18.60 32.67 9.41
N GLN A 125 -19.03 33.47 8.44
CA GLN A 125 -20.36 34.07 8.37
C GLN A 125 -20.84 33.97 6.93
N GLU A 126 -21.81 33.08 6.69
CA GLU A 126 -22.44 32.90 5.38
C GLU A 126 -23.97 32.91 5.56
N PRO A 127 -24.72 33.70 4.79
CA PRO A 127 -26.18 33.72 4.83
C PRO A 127 -26.80 32.67 3.90
N GLY A 128 -28.10 32.40 4.09
CA GLY A 128 -28.91 31.61 3.17
C GLY A 128 -29.45 30.31 3.77
N PRO A 129 -29.99 29.40 2.94
CA PRO A 129 -30.48 28.11 3.40
C PRO A 129 -29.32 27.16 3.68
N VAL A 130 -29.44 26.32 4.71
CA VAL A 130 -28.42 25.31 5.07
C VAL A 130 -28.42 24.16 4.06
N SER A 131 -27.24 23.79 3.56
CA SER A 131 -27.02 22.66 2.66
C SER A 131 -25.93 21.73 3.22
N HIS A 132 -26.32 20.56 3.71
CA HIS A 132 -25.38 19.49 4.08
C HIS A 132 -24.78 18.80 2.86
N ARG A 133 -25.35 19.02 1.67
CA ARG A 133 -24.80 18.54 0.40
C ARG A 133 -23.52 19.27 0.00
N ALA A 134 -23.47 20.59 0.21
CA ALA A 134 -22.33 21.42 -0.15
C ALA A 134 -20.98 20.92 0.43
N PRO A 135 -20.86 20.64 1.74
CA PRO A 135 -19.60 20.15 2.31
C PRO A 135 -19.24 18.75 1.82
N LEU A 136 -20.21 17.86 1.57
CA LEU A 136 -19.94 16.52 1.06
C LEU A 136 -19.38 16.54 -0.37
N LYS A 137 -19.90 17.42 -1.23
CA LYS A 137 -19.35 17.64 -2.58
C LYS A 137 -17.96 18.25 -2.53
N LEU A 138 -17.73 19.22 -1.64
CA LEU A 138 -16.39 19.79 -1.47
C LEU A 138 -15.41 18.76 -0.92
N ALA A 139 -15.84 17.93 0.03
CA ALA A 139 -15.04 16.80 0.53
C ALA A 139 -14.65 15.85 -0.59
N GLN A 140 -15.58 15.56 -1.51
CA GLN A 140 -15.29 14.75 -2.71
C GLN A 140 -14.17 15.36 -3.54
N SER A 141 -14.23 16.67 -3.82
CA SER A 141 -13.19 17.36 -4.58
C SER A 141 -11.84 17.35 -3.87
N ILE A 142 -11.80 17.66 -2.57
CA ILE A 142 -10.55 17.68 -1.79
C ILE A 142 -9.92 16.29 -1.72
N ILE A 143 -10.73 15.27 -1.38
CA ILE A 143 -10.25 13.89 -1.25
C ILE A 143 -9.83 13.33 -2.61
N SER A 144 -10.60 13.56 -3.67
CA SER A 144 -10.22 13.09 -5.01
C SER A 144 -8.96 13.78 -5.54
N GLY A 145 -8.77 15.07 -5.26
CA GLY A 145 -7.54 15.78 -5.61
C GLY A 145 -6.34 15.20 -4.86
N ASP A 146 -6.47 14.97 -3.56
CA ASP A 146 -5.42 14.35 -2.74
C ASP A 146 -5.08 12.92 -3.20
N MET A 147 -6.09 12.11 -3.55
CA MET A 147 -5.91 10.77 -4.13
C MET A 147 -5.23 10.79 -5.51
N GLN A 148 -5.45 11.83 -6.32
CA GLN A 148 -4.82 11.97 -7.63
C GLN A 148 -3.37 12.44 -7.55
N THR A 149 -3.03 13.23 -6.54
CA THR A 149 -1.68 13.78 -6.35
C THR A 149 -0.81 12.91 -5.45
N GLY A 150 -1.40 12.04 -4.64
CA GLY A 150 -0.68 11.16 -3.73
C GLY A 150 -0.18 9.89 -4.41
N CYS A 151 0.91 9.34 -3.88
CA CYS A 151 1.41 8.02 -4.24
C CYS A 151 0.31 6.95 -4.12
N ARG A 152 0.16 6.10 -5.15
CA ARG A 152 -0.92 5.11 -5.20
C ARG A 152 -0.85 4.09 -4.07
N GLY A 153 0.34 3.54 -3.77
CA GLY A 153 0.53 2.64 -2.65
C GLY A 153 0.18 3.28 -1.30
N LEU A 154 0.49 4.56 -1.11
CA LEU A 154 0.10 5.31 0.08
C LEU A 154 -1.42 5.56 0.14
N VAL A 155 -2.05 5.92 -0.98
CA VAL A 155 -3.51 6.12 -1.08
C VAL A 155 -4.26 4.84 -0.74
N ALA A 156 -3.78 3.68 -1.18
CA ALA A 156 -4.35 2.37 -0.88
C ALA A 156 -4.28 1.98 0.60
N ARG A 157 -3.39 2.61 1.36
CA ARG A 157 -3.23 2.44 2.81
C ARG A 157 -3.87 3.56 3.62
N THR A 158 -4.25 4.65 2.97
CA THR A 158 -4.81 5.85 3.63
C THR A 158 -6.27 5.65 4.02
N ARG A 159 -6.59 5.99 5.28
CA ARG A 159 -7.98 6.14 5.74
C ARG A 159 -8.41 7.59 5.62
N TYR A 160 -9.39 7.86 4.77
CA TYR A 160 -10.05 9.16 4.68
C TYR A 160 -11.29 9.15 5.57
N TYR A 161 -11.32 10.06 6.54
CA TYR A 161 -12.39 10.11 7.53
C TYR A 161 -13.04 11.50 7.54
N VAL A 162 -14.26 11.58 7.04
CA VAL A 162 -15.03 12.83 6.99
C VAL A 162 -15.93 12.91 8.20
N VAL A 163 -15.68 13.87 9.09
CA VAL A 163 -16.53 14.14 10.26
C VAL A 163 -17.40 15.35 9.94
N GLN A 164 -18.69 15.15 9.76
CA GLN A 164 -19.64 16.22 9.46
C GLN A 164 -20.42 16.62 10.71
N LEU A 165 -20.17 17.83 11.22
CA LEU A 165 -20.93 18.42 12.31
C LEU A 165 -22.20 19.08 11.75
N ILE A 166 -23.35 18.65 12.27
CA ILE A 166 -24.69 19.05 11.85
C ILE A 166 -25.39 19.68 13.04
N ILE A 167 -26.00 20.84 12.87
CA ILE A 167 -26.68 21.61 13.92
C ILE A 167 -28.16 21.79 13.57
N SER A 168 -28.46 22.08 12.30
CA SER A 168 -29.81 22.32 11.80
C SER A 168 -30.13 21.49 10.56
N SER A 169 -31.36 21.54 10.05
CA SER A 169 -31.81 20.68 8.95
C SER A 169 -31.38 21.22 7.58
N ASP A 170 -31.14 20.29 6.67
CA ASP A 170 -30.93 20.58 5.26
C ASP A 170 -32.22 21.11 4.63
N THR A 171 -32.15 22.33 4.10
CA THR A 171 -33.25 23.03 3.43
C THR A 171 -33.03 23.14 1.92
N SER A 172 -32.15 22.30 1.37
CA SER A 172 -31.73 22.34 -0.03
C SER A 172 -32.86 22.02 -1.00
N CYS A 173 -33.64 20.97 -0.71
CA CYS A 173 -34.79 20.59 -1.54
C CYS A 173 -35.95 21.60 -1.46
N ALA A 174 -36.00 22.41 -0.39
CA ALA A 174 -36.95 23.51 -0.26
C ALA A 174 -36.55 24.73 -1.11
N ASN A 175 -35.30 24.80 -1.57
CA ASN A 175 -34.71 25.99 -2.20
C ASN A 175 -33.98 25.65 -3.51
N PRO A 176 -34.71 25.55 -4.64
CA PRO A 176 -34.14 25.17 -5.95
C PRO A 176 -33.06 26.11 -6.47
N ILE A 177 -33.16 27.41 -6.14
CA ILE A 177 -32.22 28.46 -6.58
C ILE A 177 -30.81 28.21 -6.03
N TYR A 178 -30.73 27.71 -4.80
CA TYR A 178 -29.46 27.46 -4.12
C TYR A 178 -28.91 26.06 -4.40
N ASN A 179 -29.64 25.24 -5.18
CA ASN A 179 -29.32 23.84 -5.42
C ASN A 179 -29.55 23.37 -6.85
N ALA A 180 -29.07 24.14 -7.83
CA ALA A 180 -28.95 23.65 -9.20
C ALA A 180 -28.27 22.26 -9.21
N GLY A 181 -28.88 21.29 -9.90
CA GLY A 181 -28.35 19.93 -10.03
C GLY A 181 -28.65 18.97 -8.87
N ILE A 182 -29.86 19.00 -8.28
CA ILE A 182 -30.41 17.84 -7.55
C ILE A 182 -30.68 16.72 -8.55
N SER A 183 -30.41 15.48 -8.17
CA SER A 183 -30.65 14.30 -9.03
C SER A 183 -32.12 14.21 -9.46
N ALA A 184 -32.36 13.77 -10.70
CA ALA A 184 -33.72 13.58 -11.21
C ALA A 184 -34.48 12.52 -10.42
N GLU A 185 -33.77 11.52 -9.89
CA GLU A 185 -34.32 10.47 -9.04
C GLU A 185 -34.83 11.02 -7.70
N CYS A 186 -34.05 11.89 -7.05
CA CYS A 186 -34.45 12.48 -5.77
C CYS A 186 -35.56 13.53 -5.90
N ASN A 187 -35.69 14.18 -7.07
CA ASN A 187 -36.81 15.07 -7.36
C ASN A 187 -38.17 14.37 -7.33
N ASN A 188 -38.23 13.04 -7.51
CA ASN A 188 -39.49 12.29 -7.45
C ASN A 188 -40.12 12.25 -6.04
N PHE A 189 -39.35 12.57 -4.99
CA PHE A 189 -39.86 12.66 -3.62
C PHE A 189 -40.54 14.00 -3.34
N LEU A 190 -40.43 14.99 -4.22
CA LEU A 190 -41.15 16.26 -4.06
C LEU A 190 -42.68 16.02 -4.17
N PRO A 191 -43.49 16.68 -3.33
CA PRO A 191 -43.18 17.82 -2.48
C PRO A 191 -42.65 17.47 -1.06
N ASN A 192 -42.32 16.22 -0.75
CA ASN A 192 -41.72 15.85 0.53
C ASN A 192 -40.22 16.22 0.55
N GLU A 193 -39.94 17.46 0.96
CA GLU A 193 -38.59 18.04 0.99
C GLU A 193 -37.61 17.25 1.88
N SER A 194 -38.09 16.67 2.99
CA SER A 194 -37.23 15.89 3.90
C SER A 194 -36.76 14.57 3.27
N GLU A 195 -37.64 13.87 2.57
CA GLU A 195 -37.29 12.66 1.81
C GLU A 195 -36.39 12.97 0.62
N CYS A 196 -36.65 14.08 -0.08
CA CYS A 196 -35.78 14.58 -1.14
C CYS A 196 -34.36 14.84 -0.62
N SER A 197 -34.22 15.57 0.50
CA SER A 197 -32.90 15.86 1.09
C SER A 197 -32.22 14.58 1.54
N ALA A 198 -32.93 13.66 2.20
CA ALA A 198 -32.34 12.38 2.63
C ALA A 198 -31.86 11.52 1.45
N CYS A 199 -32.61 11.50 0.34
CA CYS A 199 -32.21 10.82 -0.91
C CYS A 199 -30.90 11.41 -1.46
N GLU A 200 -30.84 12.73 -1.62
CA GLU A 200 -29.68 13.39 -2.22
C GLU A 200 -28.44 13.29 -1.32
N LEU A 201 -28.61 13.39 0.01
CA LEU A 201 -27.51 13.22 0.96
C LEU A 201 -26.97 11.79 0.93
N SER A 202 -27.84 10.78 0.90
CA SER A 202 -27.41 9.39 0.78
C SER A 202 -26.60 9.17 -0.50
N ARG A 203 -27.09 9.70 -1.63
CA ARG A 203 -26.44 9.59 -2.94
C ARG A 203 -25.04 10.22 -2.96
N VAL A 204 -24.90 11.47 -2.47
CA VAL A 204 -23.61 12.16 -2.46
C VAL A 204 -22.63 11.50 -1.48
N THR A 205 -23.11 11.00 -0.34
CA THR A 205 -22.28 10.21 0.57
C THR A 205 -21.82 8.89 -0.05
N GLU A 206 -22.66 8.20 -0.82
CA GLU A 206 -22.29 6.99 -1.55
C GLU A 206 -21.27 7.28 -2.67
N GLU A 207 -21.41 8.40 -3.39
CA GLU A 207 -20.42 8.86 -4.38
C GLU A 207 -19.06 9.15 -3.73
N LEU A 208 -19.08 9.76 -2.55
CA LEU A 208 -17.87 10.04 -1.77
C LEU A 208 -17.18 8.74 -1.33
N LYS A 209 -17.93 7.76 -0.82
CA LYS A 209 -17.40 6.42 -0.52
C LYS A 209 -16.93 5.68 -1.77
N GLY A 210 -17.59 5.92 -2.90
CA GLY A 210 -17.22 5.38 -4.19
C GLY A 210 -15.81 5.76 -4.63
N LEU A 211 -15.25 6.86 -4.11
CA LEU A 211 -13.86 7.24 -4.35
C LEU A 211 -12.88 6.15 -3.91
N ALA A 212 -13.15 5.44 -2.81
CA ALA A 212 -12.29 4.36 -2.34
C ALA A 212 -12.11 3.27 -3.41
N ARG A 213 -13.20 2.88 -4.07
CA ARG A 213 -13.15 1.88 -5.16
C ARG A 213 -12.55 2.46 -6.44
N ARG A 214 -12.80 3.73 -6.73
CA ARG A 214 -12.33 4.38 -7.96
C ARG A 214 -10.81 4.59 -7.99
N TYR A 215 -10.23 4.96 -6.84
CA TYR A 215 -8.80 5.25 -6.70
C TYR A 215 -8.04 4.17 -5.93
N ASN A 216 -8.67 3.01 -5.72
CA ASN A 216 -8.14 1.92 -4.89
C ASN A 216 -7.66 2.37 -3.50
N ALA A 217 -8.33 3.34 -2.88
CA ALA A 217 -7.91 3.89 -1.60
C ALA A 217 -8.24 2.96 -0.42
N GLY A 218 -7.56 3.18 0.70
CA GLY A 218 -7.71 2.37 1.92
C GLY A 218 -9.15 2.25 2.38
N GLU A 219 -9.71 3.38 2.77
CA GLU A 219 -11.10 3.51 3.17
C GLU A 219 -11.53 4.97 3.08
N VAL A 220 -12.80 5.19 2.72
CA VAL A 220 -13.46 6.48 2.86
C VAL A 220 -14.69 6.28 3.72
N THR A 221 -14.72 6.93 4.88
CA THR A 221 -15.80 6.82 5.86
C THR A 221 -16.33 8.20 6.21
N VAL A 222 -17.66 8.31 6.32
CA VAL A 222 -18.34 9.57 6.65
C VAL A 222 -19.10 9.40 7.95
N GLN A 223 -18.74 10.17 8.96
CA GLN A 223 -19.34 10.19 10.29
C GLN A 223 -20.10 11.50 10.51
N PRO A 224 -21.44 11.49 10.45
CA PRO A 224 -22.22 12.64 10.89
C PRO A 224 -22.28 12.69 12.42
N VAL A 225 -22.10 13.87 12.97
CA VAL A 225 -22.24 14.19 14.40
C VAL A 225 -23.31 15.27 14.51
N TYR A 226 -24.47 14.91 15.05
CA TYR A 226 -25.58 15.83 15.24
C TYR A 226 -25.46 16.52 16.61
N VAL A 227 -25.18 17.82 16.60
CA VAL A 227 -25.12 18.68 17.79
C VAL A 227 -26.51 19.21 18.09
N ARG A 228 -27.20 18.57 19.03
CA ARG A 228 -28.54 19.00 19.45
C ARG A 228 -28.48 20.25 20.32
N THR A 229 -29.12 21.30 19.85
CA THR A 229 -29.55 22.44 20.66
C THR A 229 -31.03 22.31 21.04
N THR A 230 -31.84 21.84 20.09
CA THR A 230 -33.26 21.52 20.24
C THR A 230 -33.56 20.22 19.48
N ALA A 231 -34.57 19.48 19.91
CA ALA A 231 -34.93 18.22 19.26
C ALA A 231 -35.58 18.50 17.90
N ASP A 232 -34.86 18.19 16.81
CA ASP A 232 -35.41 18.24 15.45
C ASP A 232 -35.38 16.85 14.80
N VAL A 233 -36.58 16.36 14.46
CA VAL A 233 -36.78 15.05 13.82
C VAL A 233 -36.23 15.06 12.39
N PHE A 234 -36.29 16.19 11.69
CA PHE A 234 -35.83 16.29 10.30
C PHE A 234 -34.31 16.25 10.21
N THR A 235 -33.62 17.07 11.02
CA THR A 235 -32.15 17.04 11.11
C THR A 235 -31.66 15.64 11.47
N ARG A 236 -32.28 14.99 12.46
CA ARG A 236 -31.94 13.63 12.86
C ARG A 236 -32.12 12.62 11.73
N TYR A 237 -33.23 12.72 10.98
CA TYR A 237 -33.51 11.83 9.85
C TYR A 237 -32.48 11.99 8.73
N GLN A 238 -32.12 13.23 8.39
CA GLN A 238 -31.12 13.55 7.37
C GLN A 238 -29.71 13.10 7.80
N ALA A 239 -29.32 13.36 9.05
CA ALA A 239 -28.04 12.90 9.59
C ALA A 239 -27.96 11.36 9.63
N ALA A 240 -29.07 10.68 9.95
CA ALA A 240 -29.14 9.22 9.87
C ALA A 240 -29.06 8.69 8.42
N ALA A 241 -29.51 9.44 7.43
CA ALA A 241 -29.33 9.10 6.01
C ALA A 241 -27.83 9.14 5.63
N ILE A 242 -27.12 10.20 6.01
CA ILE A 242 -25.66 10.32 5.83
C ILE A 242 -24.94 9.18 6.56
N ALA A 243 -25.33 8.83 7.78
CA ALA A 243 -24.67 7.76 8.54
C ALA A 243 -24.81 6.40 7.82
N ARG A 244 -26.03 6.06 7.39
CA ARG A 244 -26.32 4.80 6.68
C ARG A 244 -25.53 4.70 5.38
N ALA A 245 -25.56 5.74 4.55
CA ALA A 245 -24.76 5.79 3.33
C ALA A 245 -23.26 5.76 3.63
N GLY A 246 -22.84 6.48 4.69
CA GLY A 246 -21.49 6.56 5.24
C GLY A 246 -20.93 5.22 5.72
N GLY A 247 -21.78 4.24 6.02
CA GLY A 247 -21.39 3.00 6.70
C GLY A 247 -21.08 3.22 8.19
N THR A 248 -21.62 4.28 8.78
CA THR A 248 -21.45 4.65 10.18
C THR A 248 -22.79 4.67 10.91
N GLN A 249 -22.75 4.89 12.22
CA GLN A 249 -23.94 5.14 13.02
C GLN A 249 -24.06 6.63 13.32
N LEU A 250 -25.28 7.15 13.41
CA LEU A 250 -25.50 8.53 13.82
C LEU A 250 -25.00 8.71 15.26
N ILE A 251 -24.13 9.69 15.46
CA ILE A 251 -23.70 10.14 16.78
C ILE A 251 -24.45 11.43 17.11
N GLU A 252 -25.11 11.47 18.27
CA GLU A 252 -25.78 12.66 18.78
C GLU A 252 -25.02 13.19 19.98
N THR A 253 -24.82 14.50 20.04
CA THR A 253 -24.12 15.20 21.13
C THR A 253 -24.84 16.50 21.49
N THR A 254 -24.44 17.13 22.59
CA THR A 254 -24.78 18.52 22.93
C THR A 254 -23.52 19.38 22.86
N PRO A 255 -23.63 20.72 22.84
CA PRO A 255 -22.46 21.61 22.88
C PRO A 255 -21.53 21.32 24.08
N GLU A 256 -22.06 20.91 25.22
CA GLU A 256 -21.30 20.63 26.45
C GLU A 256 -20.57 19.28 26.41
N THR A 257 -21.06 18.34 25.60
CA THR A 257 -20.52 16.97 25.49
C THR A 257 -19.77 16.75 24.17
N LEU A 258 -19.65 17.80 23.35
CA LEU A 258 -19.04 17.75 22.03
C LEU A 258 -17.57 17.36 22.09
N ASP A 259 -16.80 17.94 23.01
CA ASP A 259 -15.37 17.64 23.20
C ASP A 259 -15.13 16.15 23.45
N ALA A 260 -15.83 15.59 24.45
CA ALA A 260 -15.76 14.16 24.77
C ALA A 260 -16.21 13.28 23.59
N THR A 261 -17.24 13.71 22.85
CA THR A 261 -17.74 12.98 21.67
C THR A 261 -16.69 12.94 20.57
N LEU A 262 -16.11 14.09 20.21
CA LEU A 262 -15.07 14.16 19.17
C LEU A 262 -13.80 13.43 19.59
N ALA A 263 -13.41 13.49 20.87
CA ALA A 263 -12.25 12.75 21.39
C ALA A 263 -12.47 11.22 21.38
N SER A 264 -13.72 10.76 21.44
CA SER A 264 -14.07 9.33 21.40
C SER A 264 -14.12 8.71 20.00
N LEU A 265 -14.05 9.55 18.94
CA LEU A 265 -14.06 9.04 17.57
C LEU A 265 -12.78 8.25 17.27
N ASN A 266 -12.91 7.22 16.43
CA ASN A 266 -11.77 6.40 16.04
C ASN A 266 -10.95 7.08 14.94
N TYR A 267 -9.92 7.83 15.35
CA TYR A 267 -8.88 8.40 14.46
C TYR A 267 -7.72 7.44 14.19
N GLY A 268 -7.81 6.19 14.65
CA GLY A 268 -6.81 5.17 14.37
C GLY A 268 -6.69 4.85 12.88
N SER A 269 -5.52 4.37 12.50
CA SER A 269 -5.26 3.78 11.19
C SER A 269 -6.17 2.58 10.91
N LEU A 270 -6.20 2.16 9.65
CA LEU A 270 -6.92 0.97 9.22
C LEU A 270 -6.37 -0.29 9.92
N GLN A 271 -6.99 -0.71 11.02
CA GLN A 271 -6.72 -2.00 11.64
C GLN A 271 -7.39 -3.11 10.83
N ARG A 272 -6.85 -3.41 9.65
CA ARG A 272 -7.24 -4.59 8.88
C ARG A 272 -6.15 -5.63 9.01
N GLU A 273 -6.56 -6.88 9.17
CA GLU A 273 -5.64 -8.01 9.20
C GLU A 273 -4.99 -8.14 7.81
N LEU A 274 -3.66 -8.04 7.79
CA LEU A 274 -2.85 -8.24 6.60
C LEU A 274 -2.34 -9.67 6.64
N VAL A 275 -2.49 -10.36 5.51
CA VAL A 275 -2.01 -11.73 5.33
C VAL A 275 -0.88 -11.74 4.31
N LEU A 276 -0.01 -12.72 4.42
CA LEU A 276 1.01 -13.00 3.42
C LEU A 276 0.34 -13.34 2.09
N LYS A 277 0.66 -12.56 1.05
CA LYS A 277 0.26 -12.83 -0.33
C LYS A 277 1.30 -13.69 -1.02
N ARG A 278 2.57 -13.28 -0.95
CA ARG A 278 3.67 -13.94 -1.63
C ARG A 278 5.00 -13.70 -0.91
N LEU A 279 5.91 -14.65 -1.05
CA LEU A 279 7.26 -14.61 -0.52
C LEU A 279 8.21 -14.94 -1.68
N VAL A 280 9.11 -14.03 -2.01
CA VAL A 280 10.12 -14.23 -3.06
C VAL A 280 11.50 -14.12 -2.43
N ALA A 281 12.34 -15.12 -2.65
CA ALA A 281 13.75 -15.04 -2.31
C ALA A 281 14.59 -15.08 -3.59
N MET A 282 15.58 -14.22 -3.67
CA MET A 282 16.54 -14.20 -4.77
C MET A 282 17.94 -13.96 -4.22
N ASN A 283 18.95 -14.38 -4.97
CA ASN A 283 20.30 -13.88 -4.76
C ASN A 283 20.54 -12.81 -5.82
N ARG A 284 20.77 -11.58 -5.38
CA ARG A 284 21.03 -10.48 -6.31
C ARG A 284 22.33 -10.68 -7.11
N ASN A 285 23.25 -11.50 -6.59
CA ASN A 285 24.57 -11.71 -7.18
C ASN A 285 24.74 -13.00 -7.98
N VAL A 286 23.64 -13.72 -8.23
CA VAL A 286 23.63 -14.92 -9.05
C VAL A 286 22.45 -14.83 -10.00
N LEU A 287 22.72 -15.00 -11.28
CA LEU A 287 21.70 -15.02 -12.33
C LEU A 287 21.52 -16.44 -12.83
N SER A 288 20.29 -16.86 -13.11
CA SER A 288 20.00 -18.11 -13.82
C SER A 288 19.62 -17.80 -15.26
N ARG A 289 20.33 -18.39 -16.22
CA ARG A 289 20.01 -18.28 -17.65
C ARG A 289 20.29 -19.61 -18.34
N ASN A 290 19.33 -20.11 -19.13
CA ASN A 290 19.44 -21.37 -19.88
C ASN A 290 19.88 -22.59 -19.03
N GLY A 291 19.41 -22.69 -17.77
CA GLY A 291 19.78 -23.78 -16.86
C GLY A 291 21.23 -23.76 -16.39
N GLU A 292 21.90 -22.60 -16.47
CA GLU A 292 23.22 -22.34 -15.89
C GLU A 292 23.15 -21.15 -14.92
N PHE A 293 24.11 -21.05 -14.01
CA PHE A 293 24.25 -19.88 -13.13
C PHE A 293 25.46 -19.06 -13.51
N PHE A 294 25.27 -17.74 -13.50
CA PHE A 294 26.29 -16.74 -13.73
C PHE A 294 26.47 -15.91 -12.45
N VAL A 295 27.70 -15.50 -12.18
CA VAL A 295 27.99 -14.57 -11.08
C VAL A 295 27.81 -13.16 -11.60
N ASP A 296 27.05 -12.36 -10.86
CA ASP A 296 26.82 -10.94 -11.08
C ASP A 296 27.33 -10.23 -9.83
N SER A 297 28.52 -9.66 -9.93
CA SER A 297 29.27 -9.24 -8.76
C SER A 297 28.69 -8.01 -8.12
N ASP A 298 28.13 -7.05 -8.85
CA ASP A 298 27.52 -5.85 -8.30
C ASP A 298 25.98 -5.91 -8.24
N GLY A 299 25.39 -6.88 -8.93
CA GLY A 299 24.00 -7.27 -8.80
C GLY A 299 23.06 -6.41 -9.64
N ASP A 300 23.49 -5.95 -10.81
CA ASP A 300 22.70 -5.05 -11.65
C ASP A 300 21.85 -5.78 -12.71
N GLY A 301 21.99 -7.11 -12.83
CA GLY A 301 21.29 -7.95 -13.80
C GLY A 301 22.15 -8.37 -15.01
N ILE A 302 23.42 -7.98 -15.07
CA ILE A 302 24.40 -8.42 -16.06
C ILE A 302 25.46 -9.30 -15.36
N GLY A 303 25.85 -10.42 -15.97
CA GLY A 303 26.89 -11.27 -15.38
C GLY A 303 28.29 -10.72 -15.65
N ASP A 304 29.24 -10.99 -14.74
CA ASP A 304 30.61 -10.45 -14.79
C ASP A 304 31.29 -10.66 -16.17
N ASP A 305 31.09 -11.84 -16.76
CA ASP A 305 31.69 -12.20 -18.05
C ASP A 305 31.04 -11.43 -19.22
N ASP A 306 29.74 -11.17 -19.15
CA ASP A 306 28.98 -10.41 -20.14
C ASP A 306 29.35 -8.92 -20.07
N GLU A 307 29.47 -8.36 -18.86
CA GLU A 307 29.90 -6.98 -18.64
C GLU A 307 31.30 -6.72 -19.21
N ASN A 308 32.25 -7.61 -18.90
CA ASN A 308 33.61 -7.54 -19.46
C ASN A 308 33.61 -7.60 -21.00
N ALA A 309 32.70 -8.37 -21.60
CA ALA A 309 32.57 -8.48 -23.05
C ALA A 309 31.93 -7.22 -23.68
N MET A 310 31.02 -6.55 -22.96
CA MET A 310 30.31 -5.35 -23.40
C MET A 310 31.03 -4.04 -23.05
N GLY A 311 32.00 -4.08 -22.13
CA GLY A 311 32.80 -2.93 -21.69
C GLY A 311 32.27 -2.19 -20.46
N PHE A 312 31.37 -2.83 -19.70
CA PHE A 312 30.91 -2.38 -18.38
C PHE A 312 31.92 -2.80 -17.29
N ASP A 313 31.83 -2.21 -16.09
CA ASP A 313 32.66 -2.55 -14.92
C ASP A 313 31.90 -3.52 -14.00
N PRO A 314 32.31 -4.81 -13.92
CA PRO A 314 31.64 -5.84 -13.10
C PRO A 314 31.58 -5.62 -11.59
N THR A 315 32.10 -4.49 -11.12
CA THR A 315 32.13 -4.15 -9.70
C THR A 315 31.37 -2.87 -9.41
N ASN A 316 30.71 -2.28 -10.40
CA ASN A 316 30.04 -1.01 -10.29
C ASN A 316 28.74 -0.99 -11.11
N VAL A 317 27.62 -1.03 -10.37
CA VAL A 317 26.24 -1.05 -10.88
C VAL A 317 25.94 0.02 -11.95
N ASP A 318 26.66 1.15 -11.95
CA ASP A 318 26.49 2.29 -12.85
C ASP A 318 27.87 2.70 -13.39
N SER A 319 28.27 2.12 -14.51
CA SER A 319 29.62 2.25 -15.09
C SER A 319 29.92 3.67 -15.57
N ASP A 320 28.92 4.41 -16.04
CA ASP A 320 29.10 5.75 -16.61
C ASP A 320 28.80 6.91 -15.63
N GLY A 321 28.19 6.59 -14.49
CA GLY A 321 27.97 7.47 -13.35
C GLY A 321 26.73 8.35 -13.47
N ASP A 322 25.73 7.97 -14.28
CA ASP A 322 24.50 8.74 -14.51
C ASP A 322 23.32 8.39 -13.59
N ARG A 323 23.53 7.43 -12.69
CA ARG A 323 22.65 6.90 -11.65
C ARG A 323 21.49 6.02 -12.17
N ILE A 324 21.62 5.47 -13.36
CA ILE A 324 20.83 4.36 -13.87
C ILE A 324 21.76 3.15 -13.94
N SER A 325 21.30 1.97 -13.51
CA SER A 325 22.13 0.77 -13.59
C SER A 325 22.40 0.30 -15.02
N ASP A 326 23.58 -0.27 -15.27
CA ASP A 326 23.98 -0.75 -16.59
C ASP A 326 22.99 -1.80 -17.12
N GLY A 327 22.47 -2.67 -16.23
CA GLY A 327 21.40 -3.61 -16.51
C GLY A 327 20.11 -2.95 -17.01
N VAL A 328 19.64 -1.89 -16.35
CA VAL A 328 18.42 -1.16 -16.76
C VAL A 328 18.65 -0.49 -18.10
N GLU A 329 19.83 0.10 -18.29
CA GLU A 329 20.22 0.71 -19.55
C GLU A 329 20.22 -0.30 -20.69
N LEU A 330 20.85 -1.47 -20.49
CA LEU A 330 20.92 -2.53 -21.49
C LEU A 330 19.51 -3.05 -21.85
N LYS A 331 18.64 -3.27 -20.87
CA LYS A 331 17.26 -3.73 -21.10
C LYS A 331 16.45 -2.72 -21.93
N MET A 332 16.71 -1.43 -21.73
CA MET A 332 16.02 -0.34 -22.44
C MET A 332 16.74 0.12 -23.72
N GLY A 333 17.91 -0.44 -24.04
CA GLY A 333 18.72 -0.05 -25.19
C GLY A 333 19.35 1.34 -25.05
N LEU A 334 19.62 1.78 -23.82
CA LEU A 334 20.34 2.99 -23.49
C LEU A 334 21.87 2.75 -23.55
N PRO A 335 22.65 3.80 -23.86
CA PRO A 335 24.10 3.70 -24.01
C PRO A 335 24.88 3.85 -22.69
N GLY A 336 25.22 2.75 -22.02
CA GLY A 336 25.85 2.76 -20.70
C GLY A 336 27.39 2.69 -20.59
N THR A 337 28.15 2.77 -21.70
CA THR A 337 29.63 2.62 -21.65
C THR A 337 30.44 3.82 -22.17
N THR A 338 29.79 4.93 -22.53
CA THR A 338 30.52 6.10 -23.05
C THR A 338 30.01 7.41 -22.47
N GLY A 339 30.78 7.92 -21.52
CA GLY A 339 30.55 9.22 -20.89
C GLY A 339 30.30 10.37 -21.88
N SER A 340 29.49 11.32 -21.40
CA SER A 340 29.01 12.54 -22.08
C SER A 340 27.76 12.40 -22.95
N LEU A 341 26.87 11.47 -22.64
CA LEU A 341 25.46 11.71 -22.94
C LEU A 341 24.85 12.56 -21.82
N PRO A 342 23.93 13.49 -22.14
CA PRO A 342 23.49 14.49 -21.18
C PRO A 342 22.63 13.79 -20.13
N LEU A 343 23.21 13.50 -18.96
CA LEU A 343 22.51 13.18 -17.70
C LEU A 343 21.10 12.64 -17.99
N ASN A 344 21.02 11.42 -18.55
CA ASN A 344 19.74 10.88 -19.02
C ASN A 344 18.89 10.43 -17.84
N THR A 345 19.32 10.66 -16.60
CA THR A 345 18.46 10.78 -15.43
C THR A 345 17.18 11.52 -15.84
N PRO A 346 16.05 10.82 -15.99
CA PRO A 346 14.97 11.46 -16.71
C PRO A 346 14.44 12.63 -15.90
N ARG A 347 14.09 13.71 -16.59
CA ARG A 347 13.91 15.02 -15.96
C ARG A 347 12.82 14.99 -14.90
N GLY A 348 13.18 15.28 -13.66
CA GLY A 348 12.22 15.41 -12.55
C GLY A 348 12.02 14.15 -11.70
N CYS A 349 12.95 13.19 -11.71
CA CYS A 349 13.09 12.20 -10.62
C CYS A 349 14.26 12.62 -9.71
N ASN A 350 14.34 11.97 -8.55
CA ASN A 350 15.54 11.96 -7.73
C ASN A 350 16.11 10.54 -7.69
N PRO A 351 17.28 10.26 -8.27
CA PRO A 351 17.87 8.91 -8.30
C PRO A 351 18.41 8.46 -6.93
N GLU A 352 18.44 9.35 -5.94
CA GLU A 352 18.78 9.01 -4.55
C GLU A 352 17.56 8.57 -3.74
N VAL A 353 16.37 8.59 -4.34
CA VAL A 353 15.11 8.23 -3.71
C VAL A 353 14.60 6.95 -4.34
N ASP A 354 14.25 6.04 -3.47
CA ASP A 354 13.53 4.79 -3.73
C ASP A 354 12.25 4.93 -2.88
N THR A 355 11.18 5.40 -3.53
CA THR A 355 9.98 5.87 -2.84
C THR A 355 9.15 4.72 -2.27
N ASP A 356 9.24 3.51 -2.80
CA ASP A 356 8.48 2.35 -2.32
C ASP A 356 9.34 1.23 -1.70
N GLY A 357 10.66 1.37 -1.77
CA GLY A 357 11.65 0.52 -1.10
C GLY A 357 11.90 -0.83 -1.78
N ASP A 358 11.57 -1.01 -3.06
CA ASP A 358 11.79 -2.27 -3.77
C ASP A 358 13.24 -2.48 -4.24
N ARG A 359 14.09 -1.45 -4.12
CA ARG A 359 15.50 -1.36 -4.53
C ARG A 359 15.76 -0.98 -5.99
N LEU A 360 14.73 -0.61 -6.76
CA LEU A 360 14.84 0.27 -7.92
C LEU A 360 14.67 1.71 -7.45
N ASN A 361 15.46 2.64 -8.00
CA ASN A 361 15.26 4.05 -7.67
C ASN A 361 14.16 4.67 -8.55
N ASP A 362 13.55 5.78 -8.11
CA ASP A 362 12.45 6.47 -8.81
C ASP A 362 12.78 6.81 -10.29
N CYS A 363 14.06 6.96 -10.63
CA CYS A 363 14.50 7.22 -12.00
C CYS A 363 14.51 5.95 -12.84
N GLU A 364 15.05 4.85 -12.31
CA GLU A 364 15.06 3.52 -12.95
C GLU A 364 13.64 3.04 -13.22
N GLU A 365 12.76 3.17 -12.23
CA GLU A 365 11.37 2.77 -12.36
C GLU A 365 10.65 3.55 -13.46
N ARG A 366 10.90 4.86 -13.56
CA ARG A 366 10.34 5.65 -14.65
C ARG A 366 10.92 5.27 -16.02
N VAL A 367 12.16 4.78 -16.07
CA VAL A 367 12.78 4.26 -17.30
C VAL A 367 12.12 2.93 -17.68
N LEU A 368 11.89 2.03 -16.72
CA LEU A 368 11.19 0.77 -16.91
C LEU A 368 9.68 0.94 -17.16
N GLY A 369 9.11 2.07 -16.74
CA GLY A 369 7.69 2.37 -16.84
C GLY A 369 6.87 1.90 -15.63
N THR A 370 7.53 1.45 -14.57
CA THR A 370 6.92 1.03 -13.30
C THR A 370 6.51 2.22 -12.43
N ASP A 371 5.71 1.98 -11.38
CA ASP A 371 5.17 3.01 -10.49
C ASP A 371 5.99 3.09 -9.21
N ALA A 372 6.84 4.11 -9.09
CA ALA A 372 7.73 4.37 -7.94
C ALA A 372 7.09 4.44 -6.55
N CYS A 373 5.77 4.36 -6.47
CA CYS A 373 5.03 4.35 -5.23
C CYS A 373 4.47 2.96 -4.88
N ILE A 374 4.76 1.91 -5.66
CA ILE A 374 4.22 0.57 -5.53
C ILE A 374 5.29 -0.47 -5.91
N VAL A 375 5.78 -1.19 -4.89
CA VAL A 375 6.76 -2.29 -5.01
C VAL A 375 6.48 -3.34 -6.11
N ASP A 376 5.23 -3.47 -6.55
CA ASP A 376 4.69 -4.51 -7.42
C ASP A 376 3.64 -3.82 -8.30
N THR A 377 4.08 -3.31 -9.45
CA THR A 377 3.33 -2.37 -10.28
C THR A 377 2.09 -2.99 -10.91
N ASP A 378 2.18 -4.24 -11.35
CA ASP A 378 1.08 -4.95 -12.01
C ASP A 378 0.18 -5.73 -11.04
N GLY A 379 0.61 -5.87 -9.79
CA GLY A 379 -0.15 -6.44 -8.69
C GLY A 379 -0.22 -7.97 -8.72
N ASP A 380 0.73 -8.64 -9.35
CA ASP A 380 0.78 -10.10 -9.38
C ASP A 380 1.43 -10.71 -8.14
N GLY A 381 2.12 -9.91 -7.33
CA GLY A 381 2.74 -10.31 -6.06
C GLY A 381 4.26 -10.47 -6.10
N VAL A 382 4.89 -10.26 -7.25
CA VAL A 382 6.34 -10.22 -7.41
C VAL A 382 6.81 -8.76 -7.46
N PRO A 383 7.90 -8.37 -6.79
CA PRO A 383 8.41 -7.00 -6.86
C PRO A 383 9.00 -6.63 -8.21
N ASP A 384 8.93 -5.36 -8.60
CA ASP A 384 9.40 -4.89 -9.91
C ASP A 384 10.90 -5.19 -10.14
N LEU A 385 11.76 -5.02 -9.13
CA LEU A 385 13.17 -5.45 -9.22
C LEU A 385 13.34 -6.96 -9.48
N ALA A 386 12.53 -7.78 -8.82
CA ALA A 386 12.61 -9.24 -8.92
C ALA A 386 12.29 -9.69 -10.35
N GLU A 387 11.25 -9.09 -10.93
CA GLU A 387 10.84 -9.34 -12.31
C GLU A 387 11.87 -8.83 -13.30
N PHE A 388 12.43 -7.64 -13.03
CA PHE A 388 13.49 -7.07 -13.83
C PHE A 388 14.69 -8.01 -13.93
N LEU A 389 15.23 -8.47 -12.80
CA LEU A 389 16.39 -9.37 -12.73
C LEU A 389 16.08 -10.77 -13.27
N GLY A 390 14.85 -11.25 -13.07
CA GLY A 390 14.39 -12.55 -13.52
C GLY A 390 14.00 -12.61 -15.00
N GLY A 391 13.97 -11.47 -15.70
CA GLY A 391 13.66 -11.42 -17.12
C GLY A 391 12.17 -11.38 -17.47
N THR A 392 11.27 -11.27 -16.49
CA THR A 392 9.83 -11.05 -16.68
C THR A 392 9.51 -9.56 -16.88
N ASN A 393 8.23 -9.26 -17.11
CA ASN A 393 7.75 -7.91 -17.39
C ASN A 393 6.92 -7.33 -16.21
N PRO A 394 7.45 -6.34 -15.47
CA PRO A 394 6.79 -5.77 -14.27
C PRO A 394 5.52 -4.94 -14.54
N LEU A 395 5.09 -4.88 -15.80
CA LEU A 395 3.90 -4.14 -16.23
C LEU A 395 2.73 -5.06 -16.59
N ILE A 396 2.93 -6.38 -16.55
CA ILE A 396 1.95 -7.37 -17.02
C ILE A 396 1.97 -8.55 -16.06
N ALA A 397 0.89 -8.71 -15.28
CA ALA A 397 0.77 -9.83 -14.36
C ALA A 397 0.94 -11.19 -15.07
N GLU A 398 1.95 -11.97 -14.67
CA GLU A 398 2.36 -13.24 -15.32
C GLU A 398 2.01 -14.47 -14.47
N ASP A 399 1.04 -14.35 -13.56
CA ASP A 399 0.66 -15.35 -12.54
C ASP A 399 0.26 -16.73 -13.07
N LEU A 400 -0.14 -16.81 -14.33
CA LEU A 400 -0.55 -18.04 -15.01
C LEU A 400 0.19 -18.24 -16.34
N GLN A 401 1.16 -17.38 -16.66
CA GLN A 401 1.94 -17.44 -17.88
C GLN A 401 3.08 -18.44 -17.71
N ASP A 402 3.39 -19.17 -18.78
CA ASP A 402 4.40 -20.22 -18.88
C ASP A 402 4.92 -20.12 -20.31
N ASP A 403 5.91 -19.24 -20.51
CA ASP A 403 6.37 -18.82 -21.83
C ASP A 403 7.18 -19.89 -22.54
N ASP A 404 7.97 -20.65 -21.79
CA ASP A 404 8.82 -21.73 -22.28
C ASP A 404 8.09 -23.09 -22.36
N ARG A 405 6.94 -23.22 -21.69
CA ARG A 405 6.03 -24.38 -21.65
C ARG A 405 6.65 -25.59 -20.97
N ASP A 406 7.47 -25.39 -19.95
CA ASP A 406 8.04 -26.49 -19.18
C ASP A 406 7.15 -26.99 -18.04
N GLY A 407 6.06 -26.25 -17.75
CA GLY A 407 5.05 -26.59 -16.77
C GLY A 407 5.22 -25.90 -15.41
N LEU A 408 6.22 -25.02 -15.27
CA LEU A 408 6.28 -24.01 -14.23
C LEU A 408 5.76 -22.68 -14.82
N SER A 409 5.09 -21.85 -14.01
CA SER A 409 4.72 -20.50 -14.45
C SER A 409 5.90 -19.56 -14.31
N ASN A 410 5.95 -18.46 -15.07
CA ASN A 410 6.97 -17.43 -15.00
C ASN A 410 7.23 -16.98 -13.54
N ILE A 411 6.18 -16.69 -12.75
CA ILE A 411 6.34 -16.38 -11.31
C ILE A 411 6.95 -17.53 -10.50
N GLY A 412 6.56 -18.76 -10.82
CA GLY A 412 7.08 -19.96 -10.15
C GLY A 412 8.57 -20.16 -10.43
N GLU A 413 9.02 -19.75 -11.61
CA GLU A 413 10.43 -19.74 -11.99
C GLU A 413 11.19 -18.63 -11.26
N ILE A 414 10.61 -17.42 -11.13
CA ILE A 414 11.18 -16.36 -10.29
C ILE A 414 11.32 -16.83 -8.84
N GLU A 415 10.29 -17.43 -8.26
CA GLU A 415 10.33 -17.98 -6.90
C GLU A 415 11.40 -19.08 -6.80
N ALA A 416 11.53 -19.95 -7.80
CA ALA A 416 12.55 -20.99 -7.86
C ALA A 416 13.94 -20.48 -8.23
N HIS A 417 14.09 -19.21 -8.62
CA HIS A 417 15.32 -18.63 -9.15
C HIS A 417 15.86 -19.38 -10.40
N THR A 418 14.96 -19.64 -11.35
CA THR A 418 15.21 -20.25 -12.67
C THR A 418 14.86 -19.28 -13.81
N ASP A 419 15.01 -19.69 -15.07
CA ASP A 419 14.86 -18.82 -16.25
C ASP A 419 13.49 -18.97 -16.96
N PRO A 420 12.58 -17.98 -16.88
CA PRO A 420 11.23 -18.00 -17.46
C PRO A 420 11.14 -18.24 -18.97
N LEU A 421 12.25 -18.10 -19.68
CA LEU A 421 12.30 -18.19 -21.14
C LEU A 421 12.96 -19.49 -21.63
N SER A 422 13.38 -20.37 -20.71
CA SER A 422 14.17 -21.56 -21.02
C SER A 422 13.68 -22.80 -20.27
N VAL A 423 13.40 -23.86 -21.05
CA VAL A 423 13.03 -25.19 -20.54
C VAL A 423 14.13 -25.79 -19.67
N ASP A 424 14.06 -25.57 -18.37
CA ASP A 424 15.13 -25.86 -17.40
C ASP A 424 14.69 -26.74 -16.21
N ILE A 425 13.54 -27.40 -16.28
CA ILE A 425 13.00 -28.30 -15.23
C ILE A 425 13.99 -29.29 -14.57
N ALA A 426 15.05 -29.71 -15.27
CA ALA A 426 16.11 -30.55 -14.69
C ALA A 426 17.00 -29.76 -13.73
N PHE A 427 17.37 -28.55 -14.13
CA PHE A 427 18.09 -27.58 -13.32
C PHE A 427 17.24 -27.13 -12.13
N GLN A 428 15.97 -26.79 -12.36
CA GLN A 428 15.00 -26.47 -11.31
C GLN A 428 14.98 -27.52 -10.20
N LYS A 429 14.93 -28.81 -10.52
CA LYS A 429 14.92 -29.88 -9.50
C LYS A 429 16.19 -29.93 -8.66
N GLU A 430 17.34 -29.62 -9.24
CA GLU A 430 18.62 -29.68 -8.57
C GLU A 430 18.94 -28.40 -7.78
N ARG A 431 18.61 -27.25 -8.36
CA ARG A 431 19.11 -25.92 -7.98
C ARG A 431 18.02 -24.92 -7.62
N GLY A 432 16.76 -25.19 -7.97
CA GLY A 432 15.65 -24.31 -7.68
C GLY A 432 15.47 -24.10 -6.17
N TYR A 433 15.06 -22.90 -5.79
CA TYR A 433 14.84 -22.52 -4.41
C TYR A 433 13.57 -23.21 -3.89
N GLY A 434 13.63 -23.62 -2.62
CA GLY A 434 12.53 -24.29 -1.96
C GLY A 434 12.01 -23.48 -0.79
N TYR A 435 10.68 -23.48 -0.61
CA TYR A 435 10.00 -22.74 0.44
C TYR A 435 9.19 -23.66 1.34
N SER A 436 9.15 -23.38 2.63
CA SER A 436 8.18 -23.95 3.56
C SER A 436 7.65 -22.83 4.43
N VAL A 437 6.40 -22.43 4.17
CA VAL A 437 5.71 -21.39 4.92
C VAL A 437 4.58 -22.01 5.73
N LYS A 438 4.54 -21.71 7.04
CA LYS A 438 3.50 -22.19 7.95
C LYS A 438 3.00 -21.04 8.81
N PRO A 439 1.68 -20.92 9.08
CA PRO A 439 1.19 -19.96 10.05
C PRO A 439 1.86 -20.17 11.42
N ALA A 440 2.29 -19.08 12.04
CA ALA A 440 2.79 -19.02 13.40
C ALA A 440 1.76 -18.34 14.31
N GLU A 441 1.99 -18.39 15.62
CA GLU A 441 1.12 -17.70 16.58
C GLU A 441 1.11 -16.18 16.30
N PRO A 442 -0.08 -15.55 16.20
CA PRO A 442 -0.20 -14.11 16.01
C PRO A 442 0.49 -13.32 17.12
N THR A 443 0.97 -12.12 16.81
CA THR A 443 1.50 -11.22 17.86
C THR A 443 0.38 -10.78 18.81
N ILE A 444 0.73 -10.29 20.00
CA ILE A 444 -0.23 -9.70 20.96
C ILE A 444 -1.11 -8.63 20.30
N ASP A 445 -0.54 -7.88 19.35
CA ASP A 445 -1.22 -6.83 18.59
C ASP A 445 -2.09 -7.37 17.42
N GLY A 446 -2.27 -8.69 17.30
CA GLY A 446 -3.15 -9.34 16.33
C GLY A 446 -2.59 -9.48 14.92
N ARG A 447 -1.27 -9.39 14.72
CA ARG A 447 -0.65 -9.54 13.40
C ARG A 447 -0.48 -11.00 13.02
N ALA A 448 -0.77 -11.34 11.77
CA ALA A 448 -0.44 -12.64 11.21
C ALA A 448 1.09 -12.82 11.09
N CYS A 449 1.58 -13.96 11.57
CA CYS A 449 2.99 -14.33 11.50
C CYS A 449 3.13 -15.70 10.84
N TYR A 450 4.30 -15.95 10.26
CA TYR A 450 4.60 -17.14 9.49
C TYR A 450 5.99 -17.67 9.86
N GLU A 451 6.10 -18.95 10.18
CA GLU A 451 7.38 -19.67 10.20
C GLU A 451 7.77 -19.97 8.75
N ILE A 452 8.88 -19.39 8.32
CA ILE A 452 9.39 -19.46 6.96
C ILE A 452 10.71 -20.22 6.98
N ASN A 453 10.85 -21.17 6.05
CA ASN A 453 12.13 -21.78 5.71
C ASN A 453 12.35 -21.67 4.20
N ILE A 454 13.47 -21.08 3.81
CA ILE A 454 13.93 -20.93 2.42
C ILE A 454 15.21 -21.73 2.30
N PHE A 455 15.25 -22.71 1.41
CA PHE A 455 16.39 -23.61 1.27
C PHE A 455 16.86 -23.70 -0.18
N ASN A 456 18.09 -24.20 -0.36
CA ASN A 456 18.75 -24.32 -1.66
C ASN A 456 19.09 -22.97 -2.33
N VAL A 457 19.26 -21.90 -1.54
CA VAL A 457 19.60 -20.58 -2.08
C VAL A 457 21.04 -20.57 -2.60
N THR A 458 21.21 -20.43 -3.91
CA THR A 458 22.51 -20.51 -4.58
C THR A 458 23.35 -19.29 -4.23
N VAL A 459 24.64 -19.48 -3.93
CA VAL A 459 25.61 -18.39 -3.71
C VAL A 459 26.83 -18.54 -4.61
N GLY A 460 27.30 -17.41 -5.15
CA GLY A 460 28.41 -17.31 -6.10
C GLY A 460 29.68 -16.71 -5.47
N GLU A 461 30.82 -16.87 -6.15
CA GLU A 461 32.08 -16.23 -5.74
C GLU A 461 32.24 -14.87 -6.43
N THR A 462 31.55 -13.86 -5.92
CA THR A 462 31.61 -12.47 -6.41
C THR A 462 32.99 -11.84 -6.27
N LEU A 463 33.28 -10.84 -7.09
CA LEU A 463 34.45 -9.97 -6.97
C LEU A 463 34.37 -9.09 -5.73
N ALA A 464 35.50 -8.50 -5.35
CA ALA A 464 35.50 -7.46 -4.32
C ALA A 464 35.05 -6.15 -4.98
N ARG A 465 34.08 -5.47 -4.39
CA ARG A 465 33.43 -4.29 -4.98
C ARG A 465 33.30 -3.14 -3.96
N PRO A 466 33.13 -1.90 -4.41
CA PRO A 466 32.73 -0.80 -3.54
C PRO A 466 31.36 -1.08 -2.88
N SER A 467 31.15 -0.56 -1.69
CA SER A 467 29.84 -0.59 -1.05
C SER A 467 28.86 0.32 -1.80
N PRO A 468 27.61 -0.14 -2.05
CA PRO A 468 26.60 0.64 -2.76
C PRO A 468 26.24 1.97 -2.08
N ASP A 469 26.49 2.09 -0.77
CA ASP A 469 26.19 3.28 0.03
C ASP A 469 27.18 4.44 -0.15
N GLY A 470 28.20 4.28 -1.01
CA GLY A 470 29.21 5.31 -1.24
C GLY A 470 30.12 5.60 -0.04
N SER A 471 30.09 4.75 1.00
CA SER A 471 30.90 4.91 2.22
C SER A 471 32.40 4.74 2.02
N GLY A 472 32.83 4.30 0.82
CA GLY A 472 34.21 3.93 0.53
C GLY A 472 34.65 2.62 1.19
N ILE A 473 33.73 1.90 1.82
CA ILE A 473 33.95 0.55 2.33
C ILE A 473 34.00 -0.41 1.13
N VAL A 474 34.93 -1.36 1.16
CA VAL A 474 35.03 -2.42 0.14
C VAL A 474 34.30 -3.65 0.66
N VAL A 475 33.29 -4.06 -0.08
CA VAL A 475 32.60 -5.35 0.09
C VAL A 475 33.59 -6.46 -0.26
N PRO A 476 33.91 -7.38 0.67
CA PRO A 476 34.88 -8.43 0.41
C PRO A 476 34.43 -9.38 -0.70
N ARG A 477 35.40 -9.89 -1.49
CA ARG A 477 35.19 -10.98 -2.45
C ARG A 477 34.34 -12.11 -1.86
N GLY A 478 33.36 -12.58 -2.64
CA GLY A 478 32.46 -13.66 -2.29
C GLY A 478 31.21 -13.23 -1.52
N THR A 479 30.98 -11.94 -1.30
CA THR A 479 29.77 -11.45 -0.62
C THR A 479 28.58 -11.46 -1.59
N ASN A 480 27.53 -12.17 -1.18
CA ASN A 480 26.26 -12.28 -1.87
C ASN A 480 25.19 -11.59 -1.03
N ASP A 481 24.37 -10.77 -1.65
CA ASP A 481 23.22 -10.14 -1.02
C ASP A 481 21.97 -10.94 -1.38
N LEU A 482 21.42 -11.66 -0.38
CA LEU A 482 20.21 -12.45 -0.56
C LEU A 482 19.02 -11.56 -0.24
N PHE A 483 18.08 -11.43 -1.16
CA PHE A 483 16.91 -10.59 -0.97
C PHE A 483 15.73 -11.49 -0.65
N VAL A 484 15.03 -11.20 0.46
CA VAL A 484 13.81 -11.89 0.86
C VAL A 484 12.69 -10.86 0.93
N TYR A 485 11.81 -10.91 -0.06
CA TYR A 485 10.65 -10.03 -0.18
C TYR A 485 9.42 -10.71 0.41
N LEU A 486 8.76 -10.00 1.31
CA LEU A 486 7.52 -10.40 1.94
C LEU A 486 6.42 -9.45 1.45
N GLN A 487 5.59 -9.91 0.54
CA GLN A 487 4.44 -9.15 0.06
C GLN A 487 3.22 -9.52 0.89
N VAL A 488 2.70 -8.57 1.65
CA VAL A 488 1.45 -8.75 2.41
C VAL A 488 0.33 -7.92 1.82
N GLY A 489 -0.92 -8.30 2.09
CA GLY A 489 -2.04 -7.49 1.70
C GLY A 489 -3.35 -8.01 2.27
N ARG A 490 -4.46 -7.54 1.70
CA ARG A 490 -5.79 -7.97 2.13
C ARG A 490 -6.09 -9.33 1.53
N GLU A 491 -6.66 -10.22 2.34
CA GLU A 491 -7.06 -11.56 1.91
C GLU A 491 -8.04 -11.54 0.70
N ASN A 492 -8.97 -10.58 0.69
CA ASN A 492 -9.99 -10.46 -0.36
C ASN A 492 -9.58 -9.55 -1.53
N ASP A 493 -8.30 -9.22 -1.66
CA ASP A 493 -7.79 -8.31 -2.70
C ASP A 493 -6.49 -8.87 -3.29
N PRO A 494 -6.55 -9.96 -4.09
CA PRO A 494 -5.37 -10.67 -4.55
C PRO A 494 -4.41 -9.76 -5.34
N ARG A 495 -4.95 -8.84 -6.15
CA ARG A 495 -4.18 -7.87 -6.96
C ARG A 495 -4.08 -6.47 -6.36
N GLY A 496 -4.55 -6.27 -5.13
CA GLY A 496 -4.41 -4.99 -4.45
C GLY A 496 -2.95 -4.66 -4.18
N THR A 497 -2.57 -3.40 -4.32
CA THR A 497 -1.26 -2.86 -3.92
C THR A 497 -0.96 -3.31 -2.49
N GLY A 498 -0.05 -4.28 -2.37
CA GLY A 498 0.33 -4.88 -1.11
C GLY A 498 1.22 -3.95 -0.29
N ILE A 499 1.87 -4.52 0.70
CA ILE A 499 3.02 -3.91 1.36
C ILE A 499 4.16 -4.89 1.23
N GLY A 500 5.20 -4.44 0.56
CA GLY A 500 6.48 -5.12 0.52
C GLY A 500 7.26 -4.81 1.78
N SER A 501 7.81 -5.84 2.40
CA SER A 501 8.97 -5.68 3.27
C SER A 501 10.11 -6.54 2.79
N ILE A 502 11.32 -6.03 2.96
CA ILE A 502 12.54 -6.67 2.47
C ILE A 502 13.48 -6.99 3.63
N PHE A 503 14.07 -8.17 3.58
CA PHE A 503 15.19 -8.57 4.43
C PHE A 503 16.37 -8.94 3.53
N VAL A 504 17.53 -8.32 3.78
CA VAL A 504 18.73 -8.49 2.95
C VAL A 504 19.92 -9.03 3.77
N PRO A 505 19.99 -10.35 4.04
CA PRO A 505 21.14 -10.95 4.67
C PRO A 505 22.30 -11.12 3.70
N GLN A 506 23.50 -10.84 4.19
CA GLN A 506 24.74 -11.05 3.44
C GLN A 506 25.34 -12.42 3.73
N VAL A 507 25.75 -13.11 2.67
CA VAL A 507 26.42 -14.41 2.75
C VAL A 507 27.74 -14.34 2.00
N LYS A 508 28.82 -14.63 2.72
CA LYS A 508 30.13 -14.75 2.11
C LYS A 508 30.40 -16.18 1.67
N PHE A 509 30.65 -16.40 0.39
CA PHE A 509 31.04 -17.67 -0.20
C PHE A 509 32.39 -17.55 -0.91
N LEU A 510 33.35 -18.39 -0.52
CA LEU A 510 34.63 -18.55 -1.19
C LEU A 510 34.79 -20.02 -1.59
N ALA A 511 34.94 -20.27 -2.89
CA ALA A 511 35.14 -21.62 -3.39
C ALA A 511 36.46 -22.21 -2.84
N PRO A 512 36.54 -23.53 -2.60
CA PRO A 512 35.52 -24.53 -2.91
C PRO A 512 34.56 -24.87 -1.75
N ALA A 513 34.69 -24.29 -0.54
CA ALA A 513 33.93 -24.80 0.62
C ALA A 513 33.65 -23.81 1.78
N THR A 514 34.02 -22.54 1.64
CA THR A 514 33.94 -21.60 2.77
C THR A 514 32.73 -20.68 2.63
N ARG A 515 31.63 -21.05 3.31
CA ARG A 515 30.48 -20.16 3.53
C ARG A 515 30.48 -19.57 4.94
N THR A 516 30.21 -18.28 5.05
CA THR A 516 29.99 -17.55 6.31
C THR A 516 28.72 -16.70 6.19
N PRO A 517 27.73 -16.86 7.09
CA PRO A 517 27.68 -17.80 8.20
C PRO A 517 27.53 -19.26 7.73
N ARG A 518 28.01 -20.19 8.57
CA ARG A 518 27.82 -21.64 8.36
C ARG A 518 26.46 -22.07 8.87
N GLY A 519 25.81 -22.98 8.16
CA GLY A 519 24.48 -23.48 8.54
C GLY A 519 23.36 -22.52 8.18
N VAL A 520 22.28 -22.57 8.95
CA VAL A 520 21.04 -21.82 8.71
C VAL A 520 21.19 -20.36 9.16
N ILE A 521 20.78 -19.43 8.31
CA ILE A 521 20.70 -18.01 8.60
C ILE A 521 19.36 -17.77 9.27
N ASN A 522 19.38 -17.41 10.56
CA ASN A 522 18.15 -17.14 11.28
C ASN A 522 17.73 -15.68 11.12
N PHE A 523 16.42 -15.44 11.03
CA PHE A 523 15.84 -14.11 11.04
C PHE A 523 14.60 -14.02 11.94
N THR A 524 14.27 -12.79 12.28
CA THR A 524 13.17 -12.40 13.16
C THR A 524 12.28 -11.38 12.44
N PRO A 525 11.07 -11.11 12.95
CA PRO A 525 10.17 -10.14 12.31
C PRO A 525 10.76 -8.73 12.20
N ASP A 526 11.66 -8.35 13.11
CA ASP A 526 12.27 -7.01 13.16
C ASP A 526 13.36 -6.81 12.10
N ASP A 527 13.81 -7.89 11.44
CA ASP A 527 14.82 -7.82 10.37
C ASP A 527 14.21 -7.37 9.02
N PHE A 528 12.88 -7.42 8.89
CA PHE A 528 12.16 -6.97 7.69
C PHE A 528 11.90 -5.46 7.75
N VAL A 529 12.41 -4.75 6.75
CA VAL A 529 12.19 -3.31 6.59
C VAL A 529 11.05 -3.12 5.60
N VAL A 530 10.02 -2.37 5.99
CA VAL A 530 8.94 -1.96 5.09
C VAL A 530 9.46 -0.86 4.18
N GLY A 531 9.22 -0.99 2.88
CA GLY A 531 9.60 0.02 1.91
C GLY A 531 8.84 1.34 2.08
N PHE A 532 9.48 2.42 1.64
CA PHE A 532 9.05 3.83 1.63
C PHE A 532 7.53 4.10 1.63
#